data_AF-A0AAI9GQ56-F1
#
_entry.id   AF-A0AAI9GQ56-F1
#
_cell.length_a   1.000
_cell.length_b   1.000
_cell.length_c   1.000
_cell.angle_alpha   90.00
_cell.angle_beta   90.00
_cell.angle_gamma   90.00
#
_symmetry.space_group_name_H-M   'P 1'
#
loop_
_entity.id
_entity.type
_entity.pdbx_description
1 polymer ?
#
loop_
_entity_poly.entity_id
_entity_poly.type
_entity_poly.pdbx_seq_one_letter_code
_entity_poly.pdbx_strand_id
1 'polypeptide(L)' 'MDPGITLANAINFLVEKYELVRIDCRGFSWQEQTPYLTIIDIMRARRDLGLMNRN' A
#
# COMPACT_ATOMS: atom_id res chain seq x y z
N MET A 1 5.36 22.88 4.82
CA MET A 1 6.21 21.72 4.51
C MET A 1 5.47 20.93 3.46
N ASP A 2 5.97 20.86 2.23
CA ASP A 2 5.56 19.78 1.34
C ASP A 2 5.82 18.48 2.07
N PRO A 3 4.78 17.75 2.52
CA PRO A 3 5.01 16.47 3.14
C PRO A 3 5.63 15.62 2.04
N GLY A 4 6.94 15.37 2.15
CA GLY A 4 7.67 14.52 1.22
C GLY A 4 6.80 13.30 0.95
N ILE A 5 6.53 13.04 -0.33
CA ILE A 5 5.56 12.05 -0.79
C ILE A 5 5.64 10.81 0.10
N THR A 6 4.55 10.51 0.81
CA THR A 6 4.52 9.31 1.66
C THR A 6 4.71 8.09 0.78
N LEU A 7 5.33 7.03 1.29
CA LEU A 7 5.55 5.81 0.50
C LEU A 7 4.23 5.27 -0.08
N ALA A 8 3.12 5.38 0.66
CA ALA A 8 1.79 5.04 0.16
C ALA A 8 1.38 5.91 -1.03
N ASN A 9 1.55 7.24 -0.95
CA ASN A 9 1.22 8.15 -2.06
C ASN A 9 2.09 7.89 -3.29
N ALA A 10 3.39 7.60 -3.12
CA ALA A 10 4.29 7.27 -4.23
C ALA A 10 3.83 6.01 -4.97
N ILE A 11 3.45 4.97 -4.22
CA ILE A 11 2.99 3.71 -4.81
C ILE A 11 1.60 3.91 -5.44
N ASN A 12 0.69 4.61 -4.78
CA ASN A 12 -0.65 4.90 -5.32
C ASN A 12 -0.59 5.70 -6.62
N PHE A 13 0.36 6.63 -6.74
CA PHE A 13 0.62 7.33 -8.01
C PHE A 13 1.02 6.35 -9.14
N LEU A 14 1.85 5.34 -8.84
CA LEU A 14 2.20 4.31 -9.82
C LEU A 14 1.00 3.41 -10.16
N VAL A 15 0.16 3.11 -9.18
CA VAL A 15 -1.09 2.36 -9.36
C VAL A 15 -1.98 3.08 -10.36
N GLU A 16 -2.18 4.39 -10.22
CA GLU A 16 -2.97 5.19 -11.18
C GLU A 16 -2.29 5.28 -12.54
N LYS A 17 -0.98 5.56 -12.58
CA LYS A 17 -0.23 5.76 -13.83
C LYS A 17 -0.20 4.52 -14.73
N TYR A 18 -0.19 3.33 -14.13
CA TYR A 18 -0.03 2.06 -14.84
C TYR A 18 -1.24 1.13 -14.67
N GLU A 19 -2.36 1.63 -14.15
CA GLU A 19 -3.60 0.87 -13.94
C GLU A 19 -3.36 -0.46 -13.20
N LEU A 20 -2.51 -0.42 -12.17
CA LEU A 20 -2.13 -1.63 -11.43
C LEU A 20 -3.28 -2.14 -10.58
N VAL A 21 -3.37 -3.47 -10.45
CA VAL A 21 -4.39 -4.14 -9.62
C VAL A 21 -3.75 -4.73 -8.38
N ARG A 22 -4.42 -4.58 -7.24
CA ARG A 22 -4.00 -5.15 -5.95
C ARG A 22 -4.30 -6.65 -5.88
N ILE A 23 -3.32 -7.47 -5.51
CA ILE A 23 -3.40 -8.94 -5.56
C ILE A 23 -3.37 -9.66 -4.21
N ASP A 24 -2.99 -8.97 -3.12
CA ASP A 24 -2.91 -9.51 -1.76
C ASP A 24 -4.26 -9.50 -1.02
N CYS A 25 -5.31 -9.06 -1.71
CA CYS A 25 -6.71 -9.05 -1.32
C CYS A 25 -7.23 -10.49 -1.06
N ARG A 26 -6.89 -11.08 0.09
CA ARG A 26 -7.43 -12.39 0.51
C ARG A 26 -8.90 -12.25 0.91
N GLY A 27 -9.78 -12.44 -0.07
CA GLY A 27 -11.21 -12.55 0.12
C GLY A 27 -11.95 -12.10 -1.12
N PHE A 28 -12.77 -12.98 -1.68
CA PHE A 28 -13.88 -12.61 -2.56
C PHE A 28 -14.90 -11.80 -1.72
N SER A 29 -14.56 -10.59 -1.31
CA SER A 29 -15.59 -9.64 -0.93
C SER A 29 -16.33 -9.29 -2.22
N TRP A 30 -17.63 -9.50 -2.25
CA TRP A 30 -18.50 -9.06 -3.36
C TRP A 30 -18.49 -7.53 -3.58
N GLN A 31 -17.73 -6.80 -2.76
CA GLN A 31 -17.42 -5.38 -2.91
C GLN A 31 -16.09 -5.22 -3.66
N GLU A 32 -16.08 -4.35 -4.66
CA GLU A 32 -14.87 -3.92 -5.36
C GLU A 32 -13.84 -3.43 -4.33
N GLN A 33 -12.68 -4.08 -4.33
CA GLN A 33 -11.57 -3.67 -3.48
C GLN A 33 -10.80 -2.55 -4.18
N THR A 34 -10.42 -1.53 -3.40
CA THR A 34 -9.66 -0.41 -3.95
C THR A 34 -8.25 -0.90 -4.35
N PRO A 35 -7.71 -0.41 -5.48
CA PRO A 35 -6.36 -0.78 -5.89
C PRO A 35 -5.29 -0.08 -5.03
N TYR A 36 -5.69 0.88 -4.19
CA TYR A 36 -4.80 1.73 -3.41
C TYR A 36 -4.31 1.06 -2.13
N LEU A 37 -3.04 1.32 -1.82
CA LEU A 37 -2.42 0.96 -0.56
C LEU A 37 -2.65 2.04 0.49
N THR A 38 -2.89 1.58 1.71
CA THR A 38 -2.97 2.40 2.92
C THR A 38 -1.65 2.34 3.69
N ILE A 39 -1.49 3.23 4.66
CA ILE A 39 -0.33 3.18 5.58
C ILE A 39 -0.28 1.85 6.35
N ILE A 40 -1.42 1.22 6.62
CA ILE A 40 -1.51 -0.08 7.32
C ILE A 40 -0.87 -1.18 6.47
N ASP A 41 -1.09 -1.15 5.16
CA ASP A 41 -0.51 -2.11 4.23
C ASP A 41 1.02 -1.99 4.21
N ILE A 42 1.54 -0.76 4.21
CA ILE A 42 2.98 -0.48 4.33
C ILE A 42 3.53 -0.99 5.67
N MET A 43 2.82 -0.76 6.77
CA MET A 43 3.25 -1.23 8.09
C MET A 43 3.29 -2.77 8.18
N ARG A 44 2.30 -3.47 7.59
CA ARG A 44 2.31 -4.93 7.50
C ARG A 44 3.46 -5.43 6.65
N ALA A 45 3.67 -4.87 5.46
CA ALA A 45 4.80 -5.23 4.61
C ALA A 45 6.15 -5.04 5.33
N ARG A 46 6.32 -3.93 6.06
CA ARG A 46 7.54 -3.71 6.86
C ARG A 46 7.71 -4.75 7.96
N ARG A 47 6.63 -5.19 8.62
CA ARG A 47 6.69 -6.26 9.62
C ARG A 47 7.13 -7.57 8.99
N ASP A 48 6.50 -7.96 7.89
CA ASP A 48 6.75 -9.24 7.22
C ASP A 48 8.17 -9.29 6.62
N LEU A 49 8.70 -8.15 6.20
CA LEU A 49 10.08 -7.99 5.74
C LEU A 49 11.10 -7.77 6.86
N GLY A 50 10.68 -7.73 8.14
CA GLY A 50 11.58 -7.45 9.26
C GLY A 50 12.16 -6.03 9.30
N LEU A 51 11.57 -5.09 8.55
CA LEU A 51 11.95 -3.67 8.43
C LEU A 51 11.28 -2.76 9.48
N MET A 52 10.70 -3.34 10.53
CA MET A 52 10.24 -2.56 11.68
C MET A 52 11.45 -2.07 12.48
N ASN A 53 11.49 -0.76 12.76
CA ASN A 53 12.48 -0.23 13.69
C ASN A 53 12.23 -0.84 15.08
N ARG A 54 13.25 -1.52 15.62
CA ARG A 54 13.30 -2.00 16.99
C ARG A 54 14.09 -0.95 17.79
N ASN A 55 13.46 0.18 18.07
CA ASN A 55 14.02 1.13 19.04
C ASN A 55 13.37 0.87 20.40
#